data_AF-A0A3M1VAJ8-F1
#
_entry.id   AF-A0A3M1VAJ8-F1
#
_cell.length_a   1.000
_cell.length_b   1.000
_cell.length_c   1.000
_cell.angle_alpha   90.00
_cell.angle_beta   90.00
_cell.angle_gamma   90.00
#
_symmetry.space_group_name_H-M   'P 1'
#
loop_
_entity.id
_entity.type
_entity.pdbx_description
1 polymer ?
#
loop_
_entity_poly.entity_id
_entity_poly.type
_entity_poly.pdbx_seq_one_letter_code
_entity_poly.pdbx_strand_id
1 'polypeptide(L)'
;MKAFGAKLWRDDSGAIISSELVIVATIAVLAMVAGLSEVSQNVNNELEDVGAAFGSFNQSYQYSGVQGHFACPAGSSFSDNQDMCDGENDIQPHDASGEN
;
A
#
# COMPACT_ATOMS: atom_id res chain seq x y z
N MET A 1 -24.81 34.02 42.65
CA MET A 1 -23.81 34.15 41.57
C MET A 1 -22.36 34.05 42.04
N LYS A 2 -21.93 34.71 43.13
CA LYS A 2 -20.52 34.69 43.60
C LYS A 2 -19.99 33.29 44.00
N ALA A 3 -20.84 32.41 44.53
CA ALA A 3 -20.45 31.09 45.01
C ALA A 3 -20.09 30.08 43.90
N PHE A 4 -20.63 30.25 42.68
CA PHE A 4 -20.36 29.33 41.56
C PHE A 4 -18.99 29.61 40.93
N GLY A 5 -18.67 30.89 40.69
CA GLY A 5 -17.36 31.30 40.16
C GLY A 5 -16.20 30.96 41.11
N ALA A 6 -16.39 31.12 42.43
CA ALA A 6 -15.40 30.72 43.42
C ALA A 6 -15.22 29.20 43.55
N LYS A 7 -16.25 28.41 43.19
CA LYS A 7 -16.20 26.94 43.19
C LYS A 7 -15.43 26.42 41.98
N LEU A 8 -15.64 27.02 40.80
CA LEU A 8 -14.85 26.75 39.59
C LEU A 8 -13.38 27.15 39.75
N TRP A 9 -13.09 28.29 40.38
CA TRP A 9 -11.71 28.76 40.63
C TRP A 9 -10.93 27.93 41.66
N ARG A 10 -11.60 27.08 42.43
CA ARG A 10 -11.00 26.14 43.39
C ARG A 10 -11.07 24.69 42.91
N ASP A 11 -11.64 24.45 41.74
CA ASP A 11 -11.74 23.13 41.13
C ASP A 11 -10.55 22.89 40.20
N ASP A 12 -9.35 22.90 40.76
CA ASP A 12 -8.11 22.60 40.02
C ASP A 12 -8.03 21.11 39.62
N SER A 13 -8.80 20.25 40.28
CA SER A 13 -8.75 18.79 40.05
C SER A 13 -9.38 18.38 38.71
N GLY A 14 -10.44 19.08 38.26
CA GLY A 14 -11.11 18.78 36.99
C GLY A 14 -10.37 19.28 35.74
N ALA A 15 -9.70 20.43 35.82
CA ALA A 15 -8.98 21.03 34.68
C ALA A 15 -7.64 20.33 34.39
N ILE A 16 -6.94 19.87 35.43
CA ILE A 16 -5.67 19.16 35.32
C ILE A 16 -5.86 17.77 34.67
N ILE A 17 -6.87 17.02 35.10
CA ILE A 17 -7.15 15.67 34.55
C ILE A 17 -7.63 15.72 33.09
N SER A 18 -8.40 16.75 32.70
CA SER A 18 -8.90 16.89 31.33
C SER A 18 -7.80 17.27 30.34
N SER A 19 -6.93 18.21 30.70
CA SER A 19 -5.84 18.67 29.82
C SER A 19 -4.75 17.61 29.59
N GLU A 20 -4.43 16.82 30.62
CA GLU A 20 -3.50 15.70 30.50
C GLU A 20 -4.04 14.60 29.57
N LEU A 21 -5.32 14.25 29.70
CA LEU A 21 -5.96 13.26 28.83
C LEU A 21 -6.00 13.72 27.37
N VAL A 22 -6.21 15.02 27.12
CA VAL A 22 -6.19 15.60 25.76
C VAL A 22 -4.80 15.46 25.14
N ILE A 23 -3.71 15.73 25.88
CA ILE A 23 -2.35 15.58 25.36
C ILE A 23 -2.00 14.12 25.09
N VAL A 24 -2.39 13.19 25.97
CA VAL A 24 -2.19 11.76 25.73
C VAL A 24 -2.99 11.29 24.50
N ALA A 25 -4.23 11.76 24.35
CA ALA A 25 -5.08 11.41 23.21
C ALA A 25 -4.51 11.95 21.89
N THR A 26 -3.96 13.18 21.86
CA THR A 26 -3.36 13.73 20.63
C THR A 26 -2.11 12.96 20.24
N ILE A 27 -1.24 12.61 21.19
CA ILE A 27 -0.05 11.78 20.92
C ILE A 27 -0.49 10.40 20.40
N ALA A 28 -1.52 9.80 21.01
CA ALA A 28 -2.03 8.50 20.59
C ALA A 28 -2.58 8.52 19.15
N VAL A 29 -3.33 9.57 18.77
CA VAL A 29 -3.84 9.73 17.41
C VAL A 29 -2.70 9.92 16.41
N LEU A 30 -1.70 10.76 16.73
CA LEU A 30 -0.55 10.97 15.85
C LEU A 30 0.27 9.69 15.64
N ALA A 31 0.52 8.95 16.73
CA ALA A 31 1.21 7.67 16.67
C ALA A 31 0.43 6.63 15.85
N MET A 32 -0.91 6.62 15.97
CA MET A 32 -1.76 5.72 15.20
C MET A 32 -1.78 6.07 13.71
N VAL A 33 -1.84 7.35 13.35
CA VAL A 33 -1.80 7.78 11.95
C VAL A 33 -0.45 7.42 11.31
N ALA A 34 0.66 7.72 11.99
CA ALA A 34 1.99 7.35 11.51
C ALA A 34 2.12 5.82 11.40
N GLY A 35 1.73 5.08 12.44
CA GLY A 35 1.81 3.63 12.44
C GLY A 35 0.95 2.96 11.36
N LEU A 36 -0.27 3.45 11.15
CA LEU A 36 -1.16 2.91 10.10
C LEU A 36 -0.63 3.24 8.69
N SER A 37 0.00 4.39 8.51
CA SER A 37 0.63 4.75 7.24
C SER A 37 1.79 3.81 6.90
N GLU A 38 2.65 3.47 7.87
CA GLU A 38 3.74 2.52 7.68
C GLU A 38 3.24 1.09 7.44
N VAL A 39 2.19 0.67 8.17
CA VAL A 39 1.57 -0.64 7.93
C VAL A 39 1.01 -0.73 6.51
N SER A 40 0.34 0.32 6.02
CA SER A 40 -0.18 0.35 4.66
C SER A 40 0.94 0.27 3.62
N GLN A 41 2.03 1.00 3.82
CA GLN A 41 3.16 0.99 2.88
C GLN A 41 3.83 -0.39 2.87
N ASN A 42 4.14 -0.96 4.04
CA ASN A 42 4.76 -2.27 4.12
C ASN A 42 3.90 -3.39 3.52
N VAL A 43 2.58 -3.37 3.76
CA VAL A 43 1.68 -4.37 3.14
C VAL A 43 1.68 -4.24 1.62
N ASN A 44 1.67 -3.02 1.10
CA ASN A 44 1.72 -2.82 -0.35
C ASN A 44 3.04 -3.31 -0.94
N ASN A 45 4.18 -3.02 -0.31
CA ASN A 45 5.49 -3.48 -0.77
C ASN A 45 5.60 -5.02 -0.76
N GLU A 46 5.08 -5.69 0.26
CA GLU A 46 5.09 -7.16 0.30
C GLU A 46 4.16 -7.77 -0.76
N LEU A 47 3.03 -7.13 -1.06
CA LEU A 47 2.15 -7.55 -2.15
C LEU A 47 2.78 -7.32 -3.53
N GLU A 48 3.59 -6.27 -3.66
CA GLU A 48 4.41 -6.01 -4.84
C GLU A 48 5.44 -7.12 -5.05
N ASP A 49 6.21 -7.46 -4.02
CA ASP A 49 7.22 -8.53 -4.07
C ASP A 49 6.58 -9.87 -4.45
N VAL A 50 5.38 -10.14 -3.95
CA VAL A 50 4.58 -11.31 -4.36
C VAL A 50 4.21 -11.20 -5.84
N GLY A 51 3.71 -10.05 -6.31
CA GLY A 51 3.37 -9.80 -7.71
C GLY A 51 4.55 -9.99 -8.66
N ALA A 52 5.70 -9.38 -8.35
CA ALA A 52 6.94 -9.51 -9.09
C ALA A 52 7.42 -10.97 -9.12
N ALA A 53 7.31 -11.70 -8.01
CA ALA A 53 7.64 -13.13 -7.99
C ALA A 53 6.76 -13.95 -8.95
N PHE A 54 5.46 -13.64 -9.06
CA PHE A 54 4.59 -14.26 -10.06
C PHE A 54 4.94 -13.85 -11.51
N GLY A 55 5.23 -12.57 -11.76
CA GLY A 55 5.65 -12.06 -13.07
C GLY A 55 7.02 -12.58 -13.52
N SER A 56 7.90 -12.94 -12.57
CA SER A 56 9.22 -13.51 -12.86
C SER A 56 9.18 -14.90 -13.50
N PHE A 57 8.02 -15.57 -13.47
CA PHE A 57 7.84 -16.80 -14.23
C PHE A 57 7.83 -16.50 -15.72
N ASN A 58 8.45 -17.38 -16.50
CA ASN A 58 8.37 -17.28 -17.95
C ASN A 58 6.94 -17.59 -18.42
N GLN A 59 6.16 -16.54 -18.70
CA GLN A 59 4.81 -16.62 -19.25
C GLN A 59 4.78 -16.79 -20.78
N SER A 60 5.96 -16.88 -21.42
CA SER A 60 6.06 -17.12 -22.86
C SER A 60 5.84 -18.59 -23.18
N TYR A 61 5.13 -18.86 -24.27
CA TYR A 61 4.97 -20.22 -24.80
C TYR A 61 5.14 -20.25 -26.31
N GLN A 62 5.62 -21.38 -26.82
CA GLN A 62 5.70 -21.61 -28.26
C GLN A 62 5.46 -23.08 -28.56
N TYR A 63 4.63 -23.37 -29.56
CA TYR A 63 4.54 -24.69 -30.15
C TYR A 63 4.56 -24.60 -31.67
N SER A 64 5.23 -25.56 -32.29
CA SER A 64 5.29 -25.68 -33.75
C SER A 64 4.19 -26.57 -34.26
N GLY A 65 3.56 -26.19 -35.38
CA GLY A 65 2.67 -27.08 -36.12
C GLY A 65 3.45 -28.21 -36.78
N VAL A 66 2.90 -29.42 -36.80
CA VAL A 66 3.49 -30.57 -37.48
C VAL A 66 3.09 -30.59 -38.95
N GLN A 67 4.06 -30.52 -39.86
CA GLN A 67 3.78 -30.50 -41.30
C GLN A 67 3.84 -31.92 -41.89
N GLY A 68 2.77 -32.31 -42.58
CA GLY A 68 2.64 -33.59 -43.29
C GLY A 68 2.25 -33.40 -44.76
N HIS A 69 2.16 -34.50 -45.51
CA HIS A 69 1.93 -34.47 -46.97
C HIS A 69 0.62 -33.77 -47.40
N PHE A 70 -0.41 -33.76 -46.56
CA PHE A 70 -1.74 -33.20 -46.87
C PHE A 70 -2.21 -32.09 -45.91
N ALA A 71 -1.40 -31.73 -44.90
CA ALA A 71 -1.79 -30.73 -43.92
C ALA A 71 -0.58 -29.99 -43.35
N CYS A 72 -0.72 -28.68 -43.25
CA CYS A 72 0.17 -27.81 -42.50
C CYS A 72 -0.66 -27.02 -41.49
N PRO A 73 -0.91 -27.57 -40.28
CA PRO A 73 -1.46 -26.78 -39.19
C PRO A 73 -0.46 -25.68 -38.80
N ALA A 74 -0.96 -24.48 -38.52
CA ALA A 74 -0.15 -23.40 -38.00
C ALA A 74 0.29 -23.70 -36.55
N GLY A 75 1.51 -23.30 -36.20
CA GLY A 75 1.94 -23.19 -34.81
C GLY A 75 1.42 -21.91 -34.17
N SER A 76 1.67 -21.72 -32.88
CA SER A 76 1.51 -20.42 -32.24
C SER A 76 2.64 -20.16 -31.24
N SER A 77 2.87 -18.87 -31.00
CA SER A 77 3.82 -18.39 -30.01
C SER A 77 3.25 -17.15 -29.33
N PHE A 78 3.51 -17.03 -28.04
CA PHE A 78 3.31 -15.84 -27.24
C PHE A 78 4.62 -15.54 -26.53
N SER A 79 5.09 -14.29 -26.64
CA SER A 79 6.25 -13.80 -25.92
C SER A 79 5.78 -12.70 -25.00
N ASP A 80 5.94 -12.94 -23.71
CA ASP A 80 5.74 -11.93 -22.68
C ASP A 80 7.04 -11.12 -22.56
N ASN A 81 6.94 -9.80 -22.61
CA ASN A 81 8.08 -8.90 -22.47
C ASN A 81 7.79 -7.95 -21.32
N GLN A 82 8.81 -7.58 -20.55
CA GLN A 82 8.66 -6.62 -19.46
C GLN A 82 8.00 -5.32 -19.95
N ASP A 83 6.94 -4.91 -19.27
CA ASP A 83 6.26 -3.64 -19.47
C ASP A 83 6.41 -2.68 -18.28
N MET A 84 5.69 -1.57 -18.31
CA MET A 84 5.66 -0.62 -17.19
C MET A 84 4.87 -1.28 -16.05
N CYS A 85 5.49 -1.39 -14.88
CA CYS A 85 5.01 -2.11 -13.68
C CYS A 85 5.41 -3.59 -13.56
N ASP A 86 6.30 -4.09 -14.42
CA ASP A 86 6.95 -5.42 -14.26
C ASP A 86 8.27 -5.38 -13.47
N GLY A 87 8.65 -4.19 -12.98
CA GLY A 87 9.89 -3.97 -12.22
C GLY A 87 9.68 -4.09 -10.71
N GLU A 88 10.76 -4.38 -9.97
CA GLU A 88 10.76 -4.33 -8.51
C GLU A 88 10.88 -2.87 -8.02
N ASN A 89 10.16 -2.52 -6.97
CA ASN A 89 10.08 -1.20 -6.31
C ASN A 89 9.39 -0.11 -7.15
N ASP A 90 8.28 -0.43 -7.81
CA ASP A 90 7.49 0.53 -8.58
C ASP A 90 6.43 1.26 -7.75
N ILE A 91 6.07 0.74 -6.57
CA ILE A 91 5.16 1.39 -5.61
C ILE A 91 5.94 2.44 -4.81
N GLN A 92 6.49 3.43 -5.52
CA GLN A 92 7.12 4.58 -4.91
C GLN A 92 6.21 5.81 -4.99
N PRO A 93 6.23 6.71 -3.99
CA PRO A 93 5.43 7.93 -3.99
C PRO A 93 5.67 8.92 -5.15
N HIS A 94 6.54 8.59 -6.12
CA HIS A 94 7.06 9.56 -7.09
C HIS A 94 6.78 9.26 -8.57
N ASP A 95 6.28 8.09 -8.96
CA ASP A 95 6.05 7.82 -10.40
C ASP A 95 4.57 7.89 -10.78
N ALA A 96 4.09 9.13 -10.86
CA ALA A 96 2.81 9.49 -11.47
C ALA A 96 2.89 9.55 -13.01
N SER A 97 3.89 8.92 -13.64
CA SER A 97 3.92 8.77 -15.10
C SER A 97 3.05 7.60 -15.50
N GLY A 98 1.75 7.87 -15.63
CA GLY A 98 0.83 6.96 -16.31
C GLY A 98 1.30 6.66 -17.74
N GLU A 99 0.93 5.47 -18.20
CA GLU A 99 1.21 4.98 -19.54
C GLU A 99 0.71 5.95 -20.64
N ASN A 100 1.52 6.09 -21.70
CA ASN A 100 1.11 6.65 -22.99
C ASN A 100 0.87 5.50 -23.96
#